data_AF-A0A7V0R1S7-F1
#
_entry.id   AF-A0A7V0R1S7-F1
#
_cell.length_a   1.000
_cell.length_b   1.000
_cell.length_c   1.000
_cell.angle_alpha   90.00
_cell.angle_beta   90.00
_cell.angle_gamma   90.00
#
_symmetry.space_group_name_H-M   'P 1'
#
loop_
_entity.id
_entity.type
_entity.pdbx_description
1 polymer ?
#
loop_
_entity_poly.entity_id
_entity_poly.type
_entity_poly.pdbx_seq_one_letter_code
_entity_poly.pdbx_strand_id
1 'polypeptide(L)'
;MKKTARLAVSIALISFVLFSCAKKETVRPEAWSPATPSELIDRITYDNIDTLSGTASIRIFNDGEYAAYLTGAVNYKRPASLSMSVFGPFGITVMKILLAEGVFEIYIPNKDTLYTARLNIHFLLPTKKQLRSYRADVAERADDYMLNIYPPPNNSSSPDSIYYFNKRTLKNYRIEKYNDGKLIFAIDIEETDNENLPTEFSVTAGKSRFEINADNLSINTELPSAAFKHMEASRTLPLQEFLSALAPNR
;
A
#
# COMPACT_ATOMS: atom_id res chain seq x y z
N MET A 1 -56.48 40.47 21.09
CA MET A 1 -55.11 41.02 20.90
C MET A 1 -53.96 40.01 20.96
N LYS A 2 -54.07 38.82 21.59
CA LYS A 2 -52.94 37.86 21.68
C LYS A 2 -52.64 37.04 20.40
N LYS A 3 -53.60 36.92 19.46
CA LYS A 3 -53.43 36.12 18.23
C LYS A 3 -52.63 36.84 17.14
N THR A 4 -52.72 38.16 17.05
CA THR A 4 -52.00 38.98 16.05
C THR A 4 -50.50 39.04 16.33
N ALA A 5 -50.08 39.04 17.60
CA ALA A 5 -48.67 39.03 17.99
C ALA A 5 -47.95 37.73 17.60
N ARG A 6 -48.63 36.56 17.68
CA ARG A 6 -48.03 35.27 17.29
C ARG A 6 -47.77 35.18 15.79
N LEU A 7 -48.68 35.72 14.97
CA LEU A 7 -48.52 35.72 13.52
C LEU A 7 -47.32 36.59 13.08
N ALA A 8 -47.15 37.76 13.70
CA ALA A 8 -46.05 38.67 13.39
C ALA A 8 -44.68 38.07 13.72
N VAL A 9 -44.55 37.35 14.85
CA VAL A 9 -43.30 36.67 15.24
C VAL A 9 -42.96 35.53 14.28
N SER A 10 -43.94 34.74 13.86
CA SER A 10 -43.71 33.66 12.88
C SER A 10 -43.27 34.19 11.51
N ILE A 11 -43.86 35.29 11.04
CA ILE A 11 -43.47 35.93 9.79
C ILE A 11 -42.05 36.49 9.90
N ALA A 12 -41.71 37.17 11.01
CA ALA A 12 -40.36 37.70 11.22
C ALA A 12 -39.28 36.60 11.28
N LEU A 13 -39.58 35.46 11.91
CA LEU A 13 -38.65 34.34 12.01
C LEU A 13 -38.39 33.68 10.64
N ILE A 14 -39.43 33.51 9.82
CA ILE A 14 -39.31 32.96 8.46
C ILE A 14 -38.53 33.91 7.56
N SER A 15 -38.77 35.22 7.67
CA SER A 15 -37.98 36.23 6.94
C SER A 15 -36.49 36.14 7.27
N PHE A 16 -36.14 35.93 8.55
CA PHE A 16 -34.72 35.88 8.96
C PHE A 16 -33.98 34.65 8.41
N VAL A 17 -34.66 33.50 8.28
CA VAL A 17 -34.09 32.28 7.70
C VAL A 17 -33.84 32.45 6.20
N LEU A 18 -34.71 33.17 5.49
CA LEU A 18 -34.57 33.37 4.03
C LEU A 18 -33.48 34.38 3.64
N PHE A 19 -33.10 35.30 4.53
CA PHE A 19 -32.00 36.25 4.29
C PHE A 19 -30.62 35.78 4.76
N SER A 20 -30.51 34.58 5.37
CA SER A 20 -29.22 34.01 5.81
C SER A 20 -28.50 33.19 4.72
N CYS A 21 -28.80 33.43 3.44
CA CYS A 21 -27.92 33.04 2.34
C CYS A 21 -26.71 33.97 2.31
N ALA A 22 -25.81 33.82 3.29
CA ALA A 22 -24.47 34.37 3.20
C ALA A 22 -23.85 33.85 1.90
N LYS A 23 -23.39 34.77 1.03
CA LYS A 23 -22.63 34.42 -0.17
C LYS A 23 -21.51 33.49 0.26
N LYS A 24 -21.61 32.22 -0.11
CA LYS A 24 -20.52 31.27 0.06
C LYS A 24 -19.39 31.79 -0.79
N GLU A 25 -18.48 32.55 -0.18
CA GLU A 25 -17.21 32.86 -0.80
C GLU A 25 -16.57 31.52 -1.10
N THR A 26 -16.57 31.15 -2.37
CA THR A 26 -15.67 30.13 -2.89
C THR A 26 -14.29 30.69 -2.66
N VAL A 27 -13.72 30.37 -1.50
CA VAL A 27 -12.29 30.47 -1.22
C VAL A 27 -11.65 29.72 -2.36
N ARG A 28 -11.15 30.47 -3.34
CA ARG A 28 -10.39 29.90 -4.45
C ARG A 28 -9.20 29.26 -3.77
N PRO A 29 -9.04 27.93 -3.81
CA PRO A 29 -7.89 27.30 -3.20
C PRO A 29 -6.67 28.01 -3.79
N GLU A 30 -5.79 28.45 -2.90
CA GLU A 30 -4.53 29.10 -3.24
C GLU A 30 -3.88 28.31 -4.38
N ALA A 31 -3.29 28.96 -5.37
CA ALA A 31 -2.64 28.24 -6.46
C ALA A 31 -1.51 27.42 -5.85
N TRP A 32 -1.68 26.09 -5.77
CA TRP A 32 -0.68 25.23 -5.16
C TRP A 32 0.57 25.27 -6.01
N SER A 33 1.70 25.61 -5.39
CA SER A 33 2.99 25.51 -6.04
C SER A 33 3.18 24.10 -6.60
N PRO A 34 3.80 23.93 -7.79
CA PRO A 34 4.10 22.61 -8.33
C PRO A 34 4.87 21.78 -7.30
N ALA A 35 4.44 20.53 -7.09
CA ALA A 35 5.08 19.64 -6.13
C ALA A 35 6.52 19.34 -6.56
N THR A 36 7.47 19.43 -5.62
CA THR A 36 8.87 19.09 -5.90
C THR A 36 9.12 17.58 -5.72
N PRO A 37 10.14 16.99 -6.37
CA PRO A 37 10.49 15.59 -6.13
C PRO A 37 10.73 15.29 -4.64
N SER A 38 11.40 16.19 -3.91
CA SER A 38 11.67 16.00 -2.48
C SER A 38 10.40 15.98 -1.64
N GLU A 39 9.41 16.82 -1.98
CA GLU A 39 8.13 16.83 -1.28
C GLU A 39 7.38 15.51 -1.50
N LEU A 40 7.33 15.02 -2.73
CA LEU A 40 6.65 13.76 -3.05
C LEU A 40 7.37 12.55 -2.44
N ILE A 41 8.70 12.53 -2.43
CA ILE A 41 9.49 11.48 -1.75
C ILE A 41 9.13 11.43 -0.26
N ASP A 42 8.99 12.58 0.39
CA ASP A 42 8.67 12.66 1.82
C ASP A 42 7.27 12.12 2.14
N ARG A 43 6.39 11.97 1.14
CA ARG A 43 5.02 11.44 1.27
C ARG A 43 4.90 9.93 1.06
N ILE A 44 5.89 9.27 0.47
CA ILE A 44 5.86 7.82 0.18
C ILE A 44 6.75 6.99 1.10
N THR A 45 7.54 7.63 1.97
CA THR A 45 8.47 6.93 2.85
C THR A 45 7.84 6.68 4.22
N TYR A 46 7.89 5.44 4.69
CA TYR A 46 7.45 5.02 6.03
C TYR A 46 8.62 5.01 7.03
N ASP A 47 9.51 6.01 6.92
CA ASP A 47 10.75 6.15 7.69
C ASP A 47 10.52 6.43 9.19
N ASN A 48 9.28 6.64 9.63
CA ASN A 48 8.86 6.75 11.04
C ASN A 48 8.28 5.44 11.63
N ILE A 49 8.10 4.41 10.82
CA ILE A 49 7.55 3.11 11.21
C ILE A 49 8.66 2.05 11.33
N ASP A 50 9.14 1.82 12.56
CA ASP A 50 10.17 0.83 12.87
C ASP A 50 9.62 -0.59 12.84
N THR A 51 8.41 -0.75 13.37
CA THR A 51 7.66 -2.01 13.37
C THR A 51 6.20 -1.76 13.03
N LEU A 52 5.56 -2.76 12.45
CA LEU A 52 4.12 -2.79 12.23
C LEU A 52 3.62 -4.20 12.50
N SER A 53 2.49 -4.32 13.18
CA SER A 53 1.79 -5.58 13.41
C SER A 53 0.32 -5.40 13.08
N GLY A 54 -0.34 -6.43 12.58
CA GLY A 54 -1.77 -6.39 12.33
C GLY A 54 -2.29 -7.68 11.73
N THR A 55 -3.50 -7.62 11.21
CA THR A 55 -4.13 -8.69 10.45
C THR A 55 -4.31 -8.27 9.00
N ALA A 56 -4.20 -9.21 8.08
CA ALA A 56 -4.46 -8.97 6.67
C ALA A 56 -5.39 -10.05 6.11
N SER A 57 -6.32 -9.62 5.26
CA SER A 57 -7.11 -10.49 4.39
C SER A 57 -6.68 -10.26 2.94
N ILE A 58 -6.55 -11.34 2.18
CA ILE A 58 -6.04 -11.33 0.81
C ILE A 58 -7.02 -12.10 -0.07
N ARG A 59 -7.67 -11.42 -1.01
CA ARG A 59 -8.39 -12.07 -2.11
C ARG A 59 -7.47 -12.17 -3.32
N ILE A 60 -7.37 -13.37 -3.88
CA ILE A 60 -6.51 -13.66 -5.02
C ILE A 60 -7.40 -13.88 -6.24
N PHE A 61 -7.09 -13.15 -7.30
CA PHE A 61 -7.70 -13.30 -8.61
C PHE A 61 -6.63 -13.68 -9.62
N ASN A 62 -6.97 -14.53 -10.58
CA ASN A 62 -6.11 -14.90 -11.69
C ASN A 62 -6.90 -14.83 -12.99
N ASP A 63 -6.42 -14.05 -13.95
CA ASP A 63 -7.10 -13.81 -15.24
C ASP A 63 -8.53 -13.25 -15.03
N GLY A 64 -8.71 -12.45 -13.97
CA GLY A 64 -9.99 -11.85 -13.57
C GLY A 64 -10.92 -12.76 -12.76
N GLU A 65 -10.61 -14.06 -12.65
CA GLU A 65 -11.42 -15.02 -11.87
C GLU A 65 -10.93 -15.13 -10.43
N TYR A 66 -11.88 -15.21 -9.49
CA TYR A 66 -11.56 -15.44 -8.09
C TYR A 66 -10.92 -16.83 -7.89
N ALA A 67 -9.73 -16.86 -7.29
CA ALA A 67 -8.94 -18.07 -7.08
C ALA A 67 -8.90 -18.51 -5.61
N ALA A 68 -8.71 -17.58 -4.67
CA ALA A 68 -8.57 -17.90 -3.25
C ALA A 68 -8.85 -16.69 -2.34
N TYR A 69 -9.11 -16.99 -1.07
CA TYR A 69 -9.15 -16.02 0.02
C TYR A 69 -8.30 -16.52 1.18
N LEU A 70 -7.41 -15.67 1.67
CA LEU A 70 -6.48 -15.96 2.75
C LEU A 70 -6.66 -14.90 3.84
N THR A 71 -6.48 -15.29 5.09
CA THR A 71 -6.36 -14.36 6.21
C THR A 71 -5.11 -14.68 7.01
N GLY A 72 -4.53 -13.69 7.67
CA GLY A 72 -3.32 -13.92 8.44
C GLY A 72 -2.94 -12.78 9.35
N ALA A 73 -1.97 -13.05 10.23
CA ALA A 73 -1.27 -12.01 10.98
C ALA A 73 -0.04 -11.57 10.19
N VAL A 74 0.18 -10.26 10.08
CA VAL A 74 1.33 -9.66 9.40
C VAL A 74 2.17 -8.89 10.42
N ASN A 75 3.49 -9.05 10.30
CA ASN A 75 4.46 -8.28 11.03
C ASN A 75 5.48 -7.71 10.06
N TYR A 76 5.89 -6.47 10.28
CA TYR A 76 6.93 -5.80 9.56
C TYR A 76 7.93 -5.20 10.56
N LYS A 77 9.21 -5.22 10.19
CA LYS A 77 10.30 -4.59 10.91
C LYS A 77 11.28 -3.98 9.91
N ARG A 78 11.60 -2.70 10.09
CA ARG A 78 12.62 -1.98 9.31
C ARG A 78 13.98 -2.68 9.44
N PRO A 79 14.84 -2.72 8.38
CA PRO A 79 14.69 -2.08 7.06
C PRO A 79 13.79 -2.81 6.06
N ALA A 80 13.65 -4.13 6.13
CA ALA A 80 12.93 -4.86 5.11
C ALA A 80 12.56 -6.28 5.56
N SER A 81 12.23 -6.46 6.83
CA SER A 81 11.80 -7.74 7.36
C SER A 81 10.27 -7.78 7.43
N LEU A 82 9.66 -8.79 6.81
CA LEU A 82 8.22 -9.01 6.83
C LEU A 82 7.97 -10.47 7.18
N SER A 83 7.03 -10.75 8.06
CA SER A 83 6.52 -12.10 8.28
C SER A 83 5.01 -12.12 8.26
N MET A 84 4.45 -13.17 7.70
CA MET A 84 3.02 -13.38 7.64
C MET A 84 2.71 -14.82 8.03
N SER A 85 1.77 -15.02 8.95
CA SER A 85 1.19 -16.33 9.25
C SER A 85 -0.21 -16.38 8.67
N VAL A 86 -0.41 -17.24 7.67
CA VAL A 86 -1.70 -17.43 7.00
C VAL A 86 -2.47 -18.53 7.72
N PHE A 87 -3.71 -18.22 8.06
CA PHE A 87 -4.61 -19.08 8.81
C PHE A 87 -5.61 -19.75 7.86
N GLY A 88 -5.84 -21.04 8.11
CA GLY A 88 -6.94 -21.79 7.54
C GLY A 88 -8.16 -21.77 8.47
N PRO A 89 -9.13 -22.67 8.23
CA PRO A 89 -10.27 -22.87 9.11
C PRO A 89 -9.81 -23.11 10.57
N PHE A 90 -10.59 -22.59 11.52
CA PHE A 90 -10.33 -22.72 12.96
C PHE A 90 -9.03 -22.04 13.46
N GLY A 91 -8.42 -21.15 12.68
CA GLY A 91 -7.22 -20.41 13.09
C GLY A 91 -5.91 -21.21 13.02
N ILE A 92 -5.93 -22.38 12.39
CA ILE A 92 -4.71 -23.20 12.20
C ILE A 92 -3.81 -22.53 11.18
N THR A 93 -2.52 -22.39 11.46
CA THR A 93 -1.56 -21.86 10.48
C THR A 93 -1.34 -22.87 9.34
N VAL A 94 -1.69 -22.49 8.12
CA VAL A 94 -1.54 -23.34 6.92
C VAL A 94 -0.35 -22.95 6.05
N MET A 95 0.16 -21.73 6.22
CA MET A 95 1.33 -21.23 5.51
C MET A 95 1.99 -20.12 6.32
N LYS A 96 3.32 -20.08 6.29
CA LYS A 96 4.10 -18.95 6.82
C LYS A 96 4.92 -18.35 5.68
N ILE A 97 4.96 -17.03 5.62
CA ILE A 97 5.76 -16.26 4.68
C ILE A 97 6.76 -15.47 5.51
N LEU A 98 8.03 -15.49 5.12
CA LEU A 98 9.08 -14.67 5.70
C LEU A 98 9.86 -13.99 4.58
N LEU A 99 10.08 -12.70 4.73
CA LEU A 99 11.04 -11.93 3.98
C LEU A 99 12.02 -11.35 4.99
N ALA A 100 13.27 -11.78 4.97
CA ALA A 100 14.30 -11.29 5.87
C ALA A 100 15.65 -11.34 5.17
N GLU A 101 16.44 -10.27 5.30
CA GLU A 101 17.83 -10.23 4.83
C GLU A 101 17.99 -10.57 3.33
N GLY A 102 17.00 -10.19 2.51
CA GLY A 102 16.98 -10.48 1.07
C GLY A 102 16.62 -11.92 0.71
N VAL A 103 16.18 -12.72 1.68
CA VAL A 103 15.67 -14.08 1.47
C VAL A 103 14.15 -14.07 1.66
N PHE A 104 13.44 -14.62 0.68
CA PHE A 104 12.01 -14.85 0.73
C PHE A 104 11.75 -16.34 0.92
N GLU A 105 10.96 -16.68 1.93
CA GLU A 105 10.66 -18.03 2.36
C GLU A 105 9.15 -18.23 2.47
N ILE A 106 8.65 -19.34 1.94
CA ILE A 106 7.29 -19.83 2.16
C ILE A 106 7.39 -21.21 2.80
N TYR A 107 6.87 -21.36 4.01
CA TYR A 107 6.79 -22.65 4.69
C TYR A 107 5.36 -23.16 4.72
N ILE A 108 5.19 -24.43 4.36
CA ILE A 108 3.92 -25.14 4.32
C ILE A 108 3.95 -26.26 5.39
N PRO A 109 3.44 -26.01 6.62
CA PRO A 109 3.64 -26.91 7.77
C PRO A 109 3.13 -28.33 7.55
N ASN A 110 1.97 -28.50 6.91
CA ASN A 110 1.37 -29.82 6.68
C ASN A 110 2.18 -30.72 5.72
N LYS A 111 3.03 -30.13 4.88
CA LYS A 111 3.96 -30.83 3.98
C LYS A 111 5.39 -30.85 4.51
N ASP A 112 5.63 -30.16 5.63
CA ASP A 112 6.95 -29.83 6.14
C ASP A 112 7.96 -29.44 5.04
N THR A 113 7.52 -28.50 4.18
CA THR A 113 8.27 -28.05 3.00
C THR A 113 8.48 -26.54 3.04
N LEU A 114 9.73 -26.12 2.86
CA LEU A 114 10.16 -24.74 2.74
C LEU A 114 10.47 -24.42 1.27
N TYR A 115 9.97 -23.30 0.78
CA TYR A 115 10.29 -22.76 -0.54
C TYR A 115 11.09 -21.48 -0.36
N THR A 116 12.22 -21.32 -1.05
CA THR A 116 13.11 -20.16 -0.84
C THR A 116 13.59 -19.53 -2.15
N ALA A 117 13.75 -18.21 -2.14
CA ALA A 117 14.44 -17.44 -3.17
C ALA A 117 15.17 -16.24 -2.57
N ARG A 118 16.24 -15.79 -3.24
CA ARG A 118 16.84 -14.49 -2.96
C ARG A 118 16.14 -13.41 -3.77
N LEU A 119 15.64 -12.39 -3.10
CA LEU A 119 14.98 -11.25 -3.71
C LEU A 119 15.78 -9.98 -3.38
N ASN A 120 15.93 -9.09 -4.37
CA ASN A 120 16.38 -7.73 -4.07
C ASN A 120 15.18 -6.95 -3.53
N ILE A 121 15.00 -6.89 -2.21
CA ILE A 121 13.78 -6.36 -1.58
C ILE A 121 13.77 -4.84 -1.44
N HIS A 122 14.89 -4.19 -1.71
CA HIS A 122 15.04 -2.74 -1.55
C HIS A 122 14.12 -1.92 -2.46
N PHE A 123 13.47 -2.55 -3.45
CA PHE A 123 12.45 -1.88 -4.26
C PHE A 123 11.06 -1.86 -3.64
N LEU A 124 10.72 -2.77 -2.72
CA LEU A 124 9.37 -2.86 -2.16
C LEU A 124 9.11 -1.75 -1.13
N LEU A 125 10.11 -1.47 -0.29
CA LEU A 125 10.03 -0.50 0.80
C LEU A 125 11.30 0.36 0.78
N PRO A 126 11.45 1.27 -0.20
CA PRO A 126 12.65 2.08 -0.30
C PRO A 126 12.69 3.11 0.83
N THR A 127 13.88 3.32 1.40
CA THR A 127 14.09 4.36 2.43
C THR A 127 14.16 5.74 1.80
N LYS A 128 13.87 6.80 2.56
CA LYS A 128 14.03 8.19 2.10
C LYS A 128 15.45 8.49 1.63
N LYS A 129 16.46 7.98 2.35
CA LYS A 129 17.87 8.14 1.97
C LYS A 129 18.17 7.50 0.62
N GLN A 130 17.60 6.33 0.35
CA GLN A 130 17.75 5.63 -0.92
C GLN A 130 17.04 6.37 -2.06
N LEU A 131 15.79 6.79 -1.88
CA LEU A 131 15.07 7.54 -2.92
C LEU A 131 15.76 8.88 -3.25
N ARG A 132 16.30 9.56 -2.24
CA ARG A 132 17.04 10.83 -2.43
C ARG A 132 18.40 10.67 -3.09
N SER A 133 18.99 9.47 -3.09
CA SER A 133 20.23 9.20 -3.83
C SER A 133 19.97 8.85 -5.30
N TYR A 134 18.71 8.57 -5.65
CA TYR A 134 18.30 8.28 -7.01
C TYR A 134 18.02 9.57 -7.77
N ARG A 135 18.16 9.52 -9.09
CA ARG A 135 17.62 10.59 -9.93
C ARG A 135 16.10 10.49 -9.87
N ALA A 136 15.42 11.61 -9.68
CA ALA A 136 13.98 11.70 -9.67
C ALA A 136 13.52 12.90 -10.51
N ASP A 137 12.44 12.74 -11.25
CA ASP A 137 11.74 13.83 -11.94
C ASP A 137 10.24 13.79 -11.62
N VAL A 138 9.58 14.93 -11.80
CA VAL A 138 8.14 15.06 -11.62
C VAL A 138 7.52 15.44 -12.95
N ALA A 139 6.59 14.62 -13.42
CA ALA A 139 5.73 14.94 -14.55
C ALA A 139 4.33 15.31 -14.03
N GLU A 140 3.71 16.31 -14.66
CA GLU A 140 2.39 16.79 -14.29
C GLU A 140 1.35 16.35 -15.33
N ARG A 141 0.25 15.75 -14.89
CA ARG A 141 -0.94 15.42 -15.71
C ARG A 141 -2.11 16.33 -15.33
N ALA A 142 -3.32 16.12 -15.87
CA ALA A 142 -4.48 16.96 -15.51
C ALA A 142 -4.74 16.93 -13.99
N ASP A 143 -4.88 15.72 -13.43
CA ASP A 143 -5.32 15.51 -12.05
C ASP A 143 -4.23 15.00 -11.10
N ASP A 144 -3.07 14.60 -11.65
CA ASP A 144 -2.04 13.87 -10.90
C ASP A 144 -0.63 14.42 -11.09
N TYR A 145 0.21 14.23 -10.08
CA TYR A 145 1.67 14.27 -10.18
C TYR A 145 2.23 12.86 -10.32
N MET A 146 3.22 12.70 -11.19
CA MET A 146 3.98 11.46 -11.36
C MET A 146 5.42 11.70 -10.92
N LEU A 147 5.85 11.04 -9.85
CA LEU A 147 7.26 11.00 -9.45
C LEU A 147 7.91 9.79 -10.12
N ASN A 148 8.78 10.02 -11.11
CA ASN A 148 9.52 8.93 -11.75
C ASN A 148 10.91 8.80 -11.13
N ILE A 149 11.29 7.56 -10.80
CA ILE A 149 12.51 7.22 -10.07
C ILE A 149 13.45 6.42 -10.98
N TYR A 150 14.73 6.82 -11.01
CA TYR A 150 15.79 6.20 -11.80
C TYR A 150 16.96 5.78 -10.89
N PRO A 151 17.07 4.49 -10.53
CA PRO A 151 18.14 3.98 -9.70
C PRO A 151 19.48 3.94 -10.45
N PRO A 152 20.62 3.97 -9.73
CA PRO A 152 21.93 3.81 -10.33
C PRO A 152 22.11 2.45 -11.04
N PRO A 153 22.85 2.41 -12.16
CA PRO A 153 23.44 3.55 -12.86
C PRO A 153 22.36 4.38 -13.58
N ASN A 154 22.36 5.70 -13.39
CA ASN A 154 21.30 6.64 -13.82
C ASN A 154 21.19 6.84 -15.36
N ASN A 155 21.63 5.86 -16.15
CA ASN A 155 21.72 5.92 -17.61
C ASN A 155 20.46 5.35 -18.30
N SER A 156 19.51 4.81 -17.54
CA SER A 156 18.24 4.34 -18.09
C SER A 156 17.39 5.52 -18.57
N SER A 157 16.85 5.39 -19.78
CA SER A 157 15.86 6.33 -20.33
C SER A 157 14.46 6.10 -19.76
N SER A 158 14.17 4.90 -19.26
CA SER A 158 12.90 4.56 -18.61
C SER A 158 13.03 4.58 -17.09
N PRO A 159 12.02 5.07 -16.36
CA PRO A 159 12.00 4.96 -14.92
C PRO A 159 11.85 3.50 -14.48
N ASP A 160 12.42 3.19 -13.33
CA ASP A 160 12.32 1.90 -12.66
C ASP A 160 11.05 1.82 -11.81
N SER A 161 10.64 2.94 -11.22
CA SER A 161 9.39 3.08 -10.49
C SER A 161 8.70 4.41 -10.80
N ILE A 162 7.37 4.40 -10.82
CA ILE A 162 6.53 5.61 -10.93
C ILE A 162 5.55 5.63 -9.77
N TYR A 163 5.50 6.75 -9.04
CA TYR A 163 4.54 6.99 -7.97
C TYR A 163 3.54 8.06 -8.41
N TYR A 164 2.27 7.75 -8.31
CA TYR A 164 1.18 8.64 -8.73
C TYR A 164 0.52 9.28 -7.51
N PHE A 165 0.37 10.60 -7.55
CA PHE A 165 -0.20 11.39 -6.47
C PHE A 165 -1.35 12.23 -6.97
N ASN A 166 -2.45 12.22 -6.23
CA ASN A 166 -3.56 13.13 -6.53
C ASN A 166 -3.12 14.57 -6.27
N LYS A 167 -3.26 15.49 -7.23
CA LYS A 167 -2.79 16.87 -7.06
C LYS A 167 -3.42 17.62 -5.90
N ARG A 168 -4.67 17.29 -5.58
CA ARG A 168 -5.45 17.97 -4.53
C ARG A 168 -5.19 17.42 -3.13
N THR A 169 -4.68 16.20 -2.99
CA THR A 169 -4.43 15.65 -1.64
C THR A 169 -2.97 15.32 -1.40
N LEU A 170 -2.17 15.28 -2.48
CA LEU A 170 -0.81 14.74 -2.51
C LEU A 170 -0.71 13.33 -1.90
N LYS A 171 -1.84 12.59 -1.88
CA LYS A 171 -1.86 11.19 -1.46
C LYS A 171 -1.38 10.33 -2.62
N ASN A 172 -0.43 9.44 -2.34
CA ASN A 172 -0.03 8.41 -3.29
C ASN A 172 -1.16 7.39 -3.41
N TYR A 173 -1.65 7.17 -4.63
CA TYR A 173 -2.75 6.23 -4.89
C TYR A 173 -2.34 5.08 -5.81
N ARG A 174 -1.17 5.17 -6.45
CA ARG A 174 -0.65 4.11 -7.31
C ARG A 174 0.86 4.10 -7.35
N ILE A 175 1.44 2.90 -7.43
CA ILE A 175 2.86 2.65 -7.60
C ILE A 175 3.01 1.67 -8.75
N GLU A 176 3.88 1.96 -9.71
CA GLU A 176 4.21 1.04 -10.80
C GLU A 176 5.69 0.74 -10.80
N LYS A 177 6.03 -0.55 -10.98
CA LYS A 177 7.40 -1.04 -11.07
C LYS A 177 7.67 -1.55 -12.47
N TYR A 178 8.78 -1.11 -13.04
CA TYR A 178 9.24 -1.47 -14.37
C TYR A 178 10.57 -2.23 -14.29
N ASN A 179 10.82 -3.08 -15.28
CA ASN A 179 12.12 -3.65 -15.59
C ASN A 179 12.32 -3.56 -17.09
N ASP A 180 13.38 -2.86 -17.53
CA ASP A 180 13.63 -2.57 -18.96
C ASP A 180 12.41 -2.02 -19.70
N GLY A 181 11.68 -1.08 -19.05
CA GLY A 181 10.47 -0.46 -19.59
C GLY A 181 9.22 -1.34 -19.59
N LYS A 182 9.31 -2.61 -19.15
CA LYS A 182 8.16 -3.50 -18.99
C LYS A 182 7.61 -3.43 -17.58
N LEU A 183 6.31 -3.18 -17.44
CA LEU A 183 5.61 -3.23 -16.16
C LEU A 183 5.71 -4.64 -15.55
N ILE A 184 6.25 -4.73 -14.34
CA ILE A 184 6.40 -5.98 -13.57
C ILE A 184 5.25 -6.14 -12.59
N PHE A 185 4.92 -5.08 -11.86
CA PHE A 185 3.73 -5.02 -11.03
C PHE A 185 3.23 -3.58 -10.84
N ALA A 186 1.97 -3.46 -10.45
CA ALA A 186 1.36 -2.23 -9.98
C ALA A 186 0.75 -2.45 -8.59
N ILE A 187 0.80 -1.42 -7.75
CA ILE A 187 0.09 -1.34 -6.47
C ILE A 187 -0.89 -0.20 -6.59
N ASP A 188 -2.18 -0.48 -6.43
CA ASP A 188 -3.25 0.52 -6.38
C ASP A 188 -3.69 0.66 -4.92
N ILE A 189 -3.56 1.86 -4.35
CA ILE A 189 -3.89 2.18 -2.96
C ILE A 189 -5.26 2.86 -2.95
N GLU A 190 -6.25 2.18 -2.39
CA GLU A 190 -7.65 2.61 -2.38
C GLU A 190 -7.95 3.40 -1.09
N GLU A 191 -7.46 2.91 0.05
CA GLU A 191 -7.65 3.55 1.35
C GLU A 191 -6.35 3.60 2.17
N THR A 192 -6.23 4.66 2.97
CA THR A 192 -5.16 4.83 3.95
C THR A 192 -5.72 5.21 5.31
N ASP A 193 -5.08 4.78 6.39
CA ASP A 193 -5.41 5.24 7.75
C ASP A 193 -4.97 6.70 8.01
N ASN A 194 -5.10 7.14 9.27
CA ASN A 194 -4.72 8.48 9.71
C ASN A 194 -3.20 8.74 9.66
N GLU A 195 -2.39 7.68 9.63
CA GLU A 195 -0.93 7.76 9.49
C GLU A 195 -0.48 7.64 8.02
N ASN A 196 -1.43 7.57 7.09
CA ASN A 196 -1.24 7.33 5.66
C ASN A 196 -0.68 5.92 5.34
N LEU A 197 -0.90 4.95 6.22
CA LEU A 197 -0.63 3.54 5.92
C LEU A 197 -1.71 2.99 5.00
N PRO A 198 -1.35 2.28 3.91
CA PRO A 198 -2.32 1.60 3.07
C PRO A 198 -3.08 0.54 3.88
N THR A 199 -4.41 0.69 3.96
CA THR A 199 -5.31 -0.27 4.63
C THR A 199 -6.10 -1.08 3.62
N GLU A 200 -6.41 -0.51 2.46
CA GLU A 200 -7.00 -1.23 1.33
C GLU A 200 -6.18 -0.93 0.08
N PHE A 201 -5.61 -1.97 -0.52
CA PHE A 201 -4.81 -1.85 -1.72
C PHE A 201 -4.84 -3.14 -2.53
N SER A 202 -4.54 -3.04 -3.82
CA SER A 202 -4.37 -4.21 -4.67
C SER A 202 -3.01 -4.24 -5.34
N VAL A 203 -2.44 -5.43 -5.47
CA VAL A 203 -1.19 -5.68 -6.19
C VAL A 203 -1.51 -6.47 -7.44
N THR A 204 -1.16 -5.94 -8.61
CA THR A 204 -1.34 -6.61 -9.90
C THR A 204 0.03 -7.00 -10.46
N ALA A 205 0.22 -8.28 -10.78
CA ALA A 205 1.44 -8.81 -11.38
C ALA A 205 1.08 -9.82 -12.48
N GLY A 206 1.31 -9.44 -13.74
CA GLY A 206 0.87 -10.23 -14.90
C GLY A 206 -0.66 -10.36 -14.93
N LYS A 207 -1.15 -11.60 -14.84
CA LYS A 207 -2.60 -11.91 -14.80
C LYS A 207 -3.16 -12.02 -13.38
N SER A 208 -2.29 -11.99 -12.37
CA SER A 208 -2.69 -12.14 -10.98
C SER A 208 -2.98 -10.78 -10.36
N ARG A 209 -4.07 -10.69 -9.60
CA ARG A 209 -4.40 -9.54 -8.76
C ARG A 209 -4.63 -10.02 -7.33
N PHE A 210 -4.02 -9.34 -6.38
CA PHE A 210 -4.17 -9.59 -4.95
C PHE A 210 -4.84 -8.37 -4.37
N GLU A 211 -6.06 -8.49 -3.86
CA GLU A 211 -6.72 -7.41 -3.09
C GLU A 211 -6.43 -7.67 -1.61
N ILE A 212 -5.76 -6.71 -0.97
CA ILE A 212 -5.32 -6.80 0.41
C ILE A 212 -6.09 -5.76 1.24
N ASN A 213 -6.70 -6.23 2.31
CA ASN A 213 -7.24 -5.39 3.36
C ASN A 213 -6.48 -5.66 4.65
N ALA A 214 -5.89 -4.62 5.23
CA ALA A 214 -5.10 -4.64 6.45
C ALA A 214 -5.86 -3.97 7.59
N ASP A 215 -6.07 -4.74 8.66
CA ASP A 215 -6.87 -4.39 9.83
C ASP A 215 -6.03 -4.43 11.11
N ASN A 216 -6.50 -3.74 12.15
CA ASN A 216 -5.91 -3.77 13.50
C ASN A 216 -4.41 -3.43 13.51
N LEU A 217 -4.00 -2.48 12.67
CA LEU A 217 -2.60 -2.09 12.55
C LEU A 217 -2.13 -1.41 13.84
N SER A 218 -0.97 -1.85 14.32
CA SER A 218 -0.25 -1.27 15.45
C SER A 218 1.17 -0.96 15.01
N ILE A 219 1.57 0.30 15.08
CA ILE A 219 2.90 0.78 14.71
C ILE A 219 3.82 0.90 15.91
N ASN A 220 5.14 0.72 15.68
CA ASN A 220 6.20 0.92 16.67
C ASN A 220 5.99 0.11 17.97
N THR A 221 5.36 -1.06 17.85
CA THR A 221 5.21 -2.03 18.94
C THR A 221 6.40 -2.98 19.02
N GLU A 222 6.67 -3.49 20.21
CA GLU A 222 7.71 -4.51 20.39
C GLU A 222 7.27 -5.82 19.73
N LEU A 223 8.02 -6.26 18.73
CA LEU A 223 7.80 -7.52 18.04
C LEU A 223 8.77 -8.58 18.56
N PRO A 224 8.32 -9.83 18.78
CA PRO A 224 9.20 -10.90 19.18
C PRO A 224 10.23 -11.18 18.07
N SER A 225 11.52 -11.27 18.45
CA SER A 225 12.60 -11.57 17.49
C SER A 225 12.37 -12.89 16.74
N ALA A 226 11.71 -13.84 17.38
CA ALA A 226 11.33 -15.12 16.78
C ALA A 226 10.40 -14.99 15.56
N ALA A 227 9.66 -13.88 15.40
CA ALA A 227 8.79 -13.65 14.25
C ALA A 227 9.56 -13.47 12.93
N PHE A 228 10.87 -13.21 12.99
CA PHE A 228 11.73 -12.98 11.83
C PHE A 228 12.87 -13.99 11.71
N LYS A 229 12.81 -15.09 12.48
CA LYS A 229 13.81 -16.17 12.39
C LYS A 229 13.54 -16.98 11.13
N HIS A 230 14.61 -17.26 10.36
CA HIS A 230 14.57 -18.20 9.24
C HIS A 230 13.92 -19.52 9.63
N MET A 231 13.10 -20.06 8.73
CA MET A 231 12.33 -21.28 8.96
C MET A 231 13.17 -22.51 8.62
N GLU A 232 12.89 -23.61 9.31
CA GLU A 232 13.49 -24.92 9.06
C GLU A 232 12.39 -25.91 8.65
N ALA A 233 12.72 -26.84 7.76
CA ALA A 233 11.81 -27.86 7.24
C ALA A 233 12.60 -29.10 6.83
N SER A 234 11.97 -30.27 6.79
CA SER A 234 12.59 -31.50 6.28
C SER A 234 12.94 -31.43 4.79
N ARG A 235 12.24 -30.58 4.03
CA ARG A 235 12.48 -30.39 2.58
C ARG A 235 12.54 -28.91 2.22
N THR A 236 13.59 -28.51 1.50
CA THR A 236 13.75 -27.15 0.95
C THR A 236 13.76 -27.18 -0.57
N LEU A 237 12.95 -26.33 -1.20
CA LEU A 237 12.77 -26.23 -2.65
C LEU A 237 12.94 -24.78 -3.15
N PRO A 238 13.24 -24.56 -4.43
CA PRO A 238 13.21 -23.23 -5.02
C PRO A 238 11.78 -22.64 -5.00
N LEU A 239 11.66 -21.33 -4.74
CA LEU A 239 10.36 -20.63 -4.78
C LEU A 239 9.62 -20.81 -6.12
N GLN A 240 10.35 -20.96 -7.21
CA GLN A 240 9.79 -21.20 -8.55
C GLN A 240 8.88 -22.45 -8.58
N GLU A 241 9.18 -23.49 -7.81
CA GLU A 241 8.35 -24.70 -7.75
C GLU A 241 6.99 -24.41 -7.10
N PHE A 242 6.97 -23.59 -6.05
CA PHE A 242 5.72 -23.14 -5.43
C PHE A 242 4.89 -22.31 -6.41
N LEU A 243 5.52 -21.34 -7.08
CA LEU A 243 4.84 -20.47 -8.03
C LEU A 243 4.28 -21.24 -9.23
N SER A 244 5.02 -22.24 -9.73
CA SER A 244 4.56 -23.09 -10.82
C SER A 244 3.34 -23.94 -10.42
N ALA A 245 3.26 -24.35 -9.16
CA ALA A 245 2.10 -25.08 -8.65
C ALA A 245 0.83 -24.20 -8.53
N LEU A 246 0.98 -22.88 -8.41
CA LEU A 246 -0.14 -21.93 -8.38
C LEU A 246 -0.66 -21.56 -9.77
N ALA A 247 0.14 -21.79 -10.82
CA ALA A 247 -0.23 -21.57 -12.21
C ALA A 247 -0.40 -22.92 -12.92
N PRO A 248 -1.48 -23.69 -12.64
CA PRO A 248 -1.68 -24.97 -13.30
C PRO A 248 -1.69 -24.73 -14.81
N ASN A 249 -0.79 -25.42 -15.52
CA ASN A 249 -0.59 -25.34 -16.96
C ASN A 249 -1.94 -25.23 -17.67
N ARG A 250 -2.21 -24.07 -18.26
CA ARG A 250 -3.20 -23.91 -19.32
C ARG A 250 -2.51 -24.21 -20.65
#